data_AF-C5R809-F1
#
_entry.id   AF-C5R809-F1
#
_cell.length_a   1.000
_cell.length_b   1.000
_cell.length_c   1.000
_cell.angle_alpha   90.00
_cell.angle_beta   90.00
_cell.angle_gamma   90.00
#
_symmetry.space_group_name_H-M   'P 1'
#
loop_
_entity.id
_entity.type
_entity.pdbx_description
1 polymer ?
#
loop_
_entity_poly.entity_id
_entity_poly.type
_entity_poly.pdbx_seq_one_letter_code
_entity_poly.pdbx_strand_id
1 'polypeptide(L)'
;MAKGIVMKFLKYPSLTNHYKVDERNFELNELMYATEKVDGSNVSITIDMATGEYKFGKRSGFIKDPDEKPFNVLPDLISHEDVDTMREAIDFIYDSKIVEAHIYGELYGDKIQRSNYDVKGKAVVLYDAILIVEDKFLQPDLYDLQAIVNDFMVETVSEPQPLGELLKQTPSEKSLYGGISEGLVYKPFKASLYDSNELEHYRVVKHKTDKYLEVRHVPKKHSQPHELSALAIDVERYVTDNRVMNVSSHGIELDFKNFGELSKAVKADIIKEYVRDEGVSQELVEPVVNKELNKQISTVIRGVINDR
;
A
#
# COMPACT_ATOMS: atom_id res chain seq x y z
N MET A 1 -29.88 29.96 16.67
CA MET A 1 -28.64 29.25 17.03
C MET A 1 -28.73 27.85 16.47
N ALA A 2 -27.94 27.54 15.44
CA ALA A 2 -27.83 26.16 14.96
C ALA A 2 -27.28 25.31 16.12
N LYS A 3 -27.90 24.15 16.38
CA LYS A 3 -27.34 23.19 17.33
C LYS A 3 -26.02 22.70 16.70
N GLY A 4 -24.89 22.99 17.34
CA GLY A 4 -23.59 22.43 16.93
C GLY A 4 -23.70 20.90 16.83
N ILE A 5 -23.19 20.35 15.74
CA ILE A 5 -23.14 18.90 15.58
C ILE A 5 -22.04 18.41 16.53
N VAL A 6 -22.28 17.30 17.22
CA VAL A 6 -21.21 16.69 18.00
C VAL A 6 -20.18 16.15 17.01
N MET A 7 -19.05 16.83 16.89
CA MET A 7 -17.96 16.41 16.00
C MET A 7 -17.59 14.95 16.24
N LYS A 8 -17.59 14.15 15.18
CA LYS A 8 -17.27 12.71 15.27
C LYS A 8 -15.84 12.48 14.83
N PHE A 9 -15.13 11.59 15.52
CA PHE A 9 -13.81 11.20 15.06
C PHE A 9 -13.96 10.24 13.88
N LEU A 10 -13.42 10.62 12.72
CA LEU A 10 -13.26 9.74 11.58
C LEU A 10 -11.82 9.25 11.48
N LYS A 11 -11.62 7.94 11.71
CA LYS A 11 -10.31 7.32 11.54
C LYS A 11 -9.92 7.35 10.07
N TYR A 12 -8.73 7.88 9.77
CA TYR A 12 -8.21 7.86 8.39
C TYR A 12 -8.22 6.42 7.84
N PRO A 13 -8.72 6.17 6.62
CA PRO A 13 -8.77 4.83 6.07
C PRO A 13 -7.40 4.15 6.00
N SER A 14 -7.41 2.83 5.87
CA SER A 14 -6.17 2.06 5.65
C SER A 14 -5.85 2.05 4.16
N LEU A 15 -4.58 2.31 3.82
CA LEU A 15 -4.14 2.33 2.42
C LEU A 15 -3.82 0.92 1.94
N THR A 16 -4.11 0.66 0.66
CA THR A 16 -3.80 -0.61 0.01
C THR A 16 -2.31 -0.68 -0.31
N ASN A 17 -1.61 -1.76 0.04
CA ASN A 17 -0.22 -1.94 -0.40
C ASN A 17 -0.15 -2.10 -1.93
N HIS A 18 0.86 -1.53 -2.59
CA HIS A 18 1.04 -1.60 -4.05
C HIS A 18 0.99 -3.02 -4.63
N TYR A 19 1.45 -4.04 -3.89
CA TYR A 19 1.41 -5.44 -4.31
C TYR A 19 0.05 -6.13 -4.09
N LYS A 20 -0.94 -5.44 -3.51
CA LYS A 20 -2.32 -5.92 -3.28
C LYS A 20 -3.36 -5.22 -4.14
N VAL A 21 -2.92 -4.42 -5.10
CA VAL A 21 -3.80 -3.65 -5.99
C VAL A 21 -4.74 -4.59 -6.77
N ASP A 22 -4.22 -5.73 -7.24
CA ASP A 22 -5.00 -6.76 -7.95
C ASP A 22 -6.07 -7.42 -7.05
N GLU A 23 -5.76 -7.65 -5.77
CA GLU A 23 -6.71 -8.23 -4.79
C GLU A 23 -7.89 -7.29 -4.48
N ARG A 24 -7.75 -6.01 -4.83
CA ARG A 24 -8.66 -4.93 -4.43
C ARG A 24 -9.36 -4.27 -5.63
N ASN A 25 -9.26 -4.88 -6.81
CA ASN A 25 -9.94 -4.45 -8.05
C ASN A 25 -9.70 -2.97 -8.42
N PHE A 26 -8.50 -2.47 -8.21
CA PHE A 26 -8.13 -1.13 -8.69
C PHE A 26 -8.07 -1.09 -10.22
N GLU A 27 -8.49 0.03 -10.80
CA GLU A 27 -8.38 0.27 -12.23
C GLU A 27 -6.98 0.76 -12.58
N LEU A 28 -6.16 -0.08 -13.24
CA LEU A 28 -4.77 0.28 -13.58
C LEU A 28 -4.66 1.49 -14.53
N ASN A 29 -5.71 1.81 -15.25
CA ASN A 29 -5.77 2.97 -16.15
C ASN A 29 -6.30 4.23 -15.44
N GLU A 30 -6.69 4.14 -14.16
CA GLU A 30 -7.12 5.30 -13.38
C GLU A 30 -5.97 6.29 -13.23
N LEU A 31 -6.25 7.56 -13.53
CA LEU A 31 -5.28 8.64 -13.38
C LEU A 31 -5.11 8.98 -11.90
N MET A 32 -3.90 8.82 -11.39
CA MET A 32 -3.55 9.06 -9.99
C MET A 32 -2.38 10.02 -9.89
N TYR A 33 -2.28 10.75 -8.79
CA TYR A 33 -1.10 11.54 -8.45
C TYR A 33 -0.31 10.87 -7.33
N ALA A 34 0.99 11.11 -7.32
CA ALA A 34 1.91 10.54 -6.34
C ALA A 34 2.44 11.63 -5.40
N THR A 35 2.38 11.34 -4.10
CA THR A 35 3.01 12.17 -3.06
C THR A 35 4.06 11.36 -2.33
N GLU A 36 5.00 12.05 -1.68
CA GLU A 36 5.89 11.37 -0.74
C GLU A 36 5.08 10.78 0.42
N LYS A 37 5.43 9.54 0.82
CA LYS A 37 4.99 8.96 2.08
C LYS A 37 5.95 9.40 3.18
N VAL A 38 5.53 10.37 3.99
CA VAL A 38 6.30 10.83 5.15
C VAL A 38 6.16 9.83 6.31
N ASP A 39 7.29 9.53 6.95
CA ASP A 39 7.41 8.65 8.13
C ASP A 39 7.30 9.49 9.40
N GLY A 40 6.14 9.47 10.05
CA GLY A 40 5.92 10.26 11.26
C GLY A 40 4.86 9.67 12.15
N SER A 41 3.98 10.54 12.63
CA SER A 41 2.77 10.16 13.34
C SER A 41 1.57 10.78 12.66
N ASN A 42 0.62 9.96 12.23
CA ASN A 42 -0.64 10.40 11.64
C ASN A 42 -1.38 11.38 12.56
N VAL A 43 -1.77 12.51 12.00
CA VAL A 43 -2.58 13.55 12.64
C VAL A 43 -3.82 13.86 11.81
N SER A 44 -4.81 14.46 12.45
CA SER A 44 -6.03 14.92 11.78
C SER A 44 -6.52 16.24 12.38
N ILE A 45 -7.16 17.07 11.56
CA ILE A 45 -7.95 18.23 11.95
C ILE A 45 -9.38 17.92 11.58
N THR A 46 -10.29 17.92 12.55
CA THR A 46 -11.73 17.82 12.30
C THR A 46 -12.37 19.16 12.54
N ILE A 47 -13.10 19.69 11.55
CA ILE A 47 -13.71 21.03 11.57
C ILE A 47 -15.23 20.86 11.44
N ASP A 48 -15.99 21.44 12.37
CA ASP A 48 -17.43 21.66 12.20
C ASP A 48 -17.62 22.89 11.29
N MET A 49 -18.14 22.67 10.09
CA MET A 49 -18.20 23.71 9.05
C MET A 49 -19.18 24.83 9.39
N ALA A 50 -20.18 24.57 10.25
CA ALA A 50 -21.21 25.53 10.61
C ALA A 50 -20.74 26.50 11.71
N THR A 51 -19.86 26.05 12.59
CA THR A 51 -19.39 26.81 13.76
C THR A 51 -17.94 27.30 13.63
N GLY A 52 -17.12 26.61 12.83
CA GLY A 52 -15.67 26.80 12.79
C GLY A 52 -14.93 26.16 13.96
N GLU A 53 -15.63 25.49 14.89
CA GLU A 53 -14.95 24.74 15.95
C GLU A 53 -14.16 23.57 15.33
N TYR A 54 -12.96 23.32 15.87
CA TYR A 54 -12.12 22.22 15.40
C TYR A 54 -11.46 21.43 16.51
N LYS A 55 -11.02 20.22 16.18
CA LYS A 55 -10.28 19.31 17.07
C LYS A 55 -9.11 18.66 16.34
N PHE A 56 -7.97 18.61 17.03
CA PHE A 56 -6.86 17.76 16.60
C PHE A 56 -7.08 16.31 17.02
N GLY A 57 -6.62 15.39 16.17
CA GLY A 57 -6.65 13.96 16.41
C GLY A 57 -5.35 13.28 16.00
N LYS A 58 -5.21 12.05 16.49
CA LYS A 58 -4.19 11.08 16.10
C LYS A 58 -4.90 9.87 15.48
N ARG A 59 -4.14 8.91 14.95
CA ARG A 59 -4.69 7.68 14.31
C ARG A 59 -5.80 6.97 15.09
N SER A 60 -5.76 7.00 16.43
CA SER A 60 -6.69 6.28 17.31
C SER A 60 -7.84 7.12 17.87
N GLY A 61 -7.87 8.44 17.65
CA GLY A 61 -8.93 9.30 18.19
C GLY A 61 -8.52 10.76 18.33
N PHE A 62 -9.46 11.59 18.80
CA PHE A 62 -9.15 12.95 19.24
C PHE A 62 -8.12 12.98 20.36
N ILE A 63 -7.25 13.99 20.32
CA ILE A 63 -6.31 14.27 21.40
C ILE A 63 -7.11 14.88 22.55
N LYS A 64 -7.05 14.23 23.72
CA LYS A 64 -7.79 14.65 24.93
C LYS A 64 -6.92 15.41 25.91
N ASP A 65 -5.63 15.09 25.91
CA ASP A 65 -4.64 15.70 26.78
C ASP A 65 -3.78 16.66 25.93
N PRO A 66 -3.84 17.98 26.20
CA PRO A 66 -3.06 18.97 25.44
C PRO A 66 -1.55 18.78 25.59
N ASP A 67 -1.09 18.11 26.66
CA ASP A 67 0.34 17.84 26.90
C ASP A 67 0.80 16.50 26.28
N GLU A 68 -0.09 15.80 25.56
CA GLU A 68 0.22 14.50 24.97
C GLU A 68 1.33 14.63 23.90
N LYS A 69 2.53 14.15 24.23
CA LYS A 69 3.64 14.11 23.29
C LYS A 69 3.47 12.96 22.28
N PRO A 70 3.83 13.17 21.00
CA PRO A 70 4.47 14.37 20.47
C PRO A 70 3.51 15.47 19.99
N PHE A 71 2.20 15.28 20.12
CA PHE A 71 1.13 16.08 19.50
C PHE A 71 0.86 17.44 20.15
N ASN A 72 1.37 17.66 21.36
CA ASN A 72 1.26 18.92 22.09
C ASN A 72 1.78 20.16 21.34
N VAL A 73 2.53 19.97 20.24
CA VAL A 73 3.04 21.04 19.39
C VAL A 73 2.09 21.45 18.24
N LEU A 74 1.03 20.68 17.99
CA LEU A 74 0.14 20.92 16.84
C LEU A 74 -0.46 22.33 16.81
N PRO A 75 -0.93 22.92 17.93
CA PRO A 75 -1.45 24.28 17.93
C PRO A 75 -0.42 25.36 17.55
N ASP A 76 0.89 25.07 17.74
CA ASP A 76 1.98 25.98 17.34
C ASP A 76 2.38 25.79 15.87
N LEU A 77 2.09 24.62 15.29
CA LEU A 77 2.40 24.27 13.90
C LEU A 77 1.24 24.58 12.94
N ILE A 78 0.01 24.52 13.44
CA ILE A 78 -1.22 24.83 12.70
C ILE A 78 -2.05 25.75 13.58
N SER A 79 -2.06 27.03 13.23
CA SER A 79 -2.76 28.06 13.97
C SER A 79 -4.27 28.01 13.72
N HIS A 80 -5.03 28.77 14.51
CA HIS A 80 -6.46 28.95 14.26
C HIS A 80 -6.73 29.61 12.89
N GLU A 81 -5.87 30.55 12.47
CA GLU A 81 -6.00 31.25 11.18
C GLU A 81 -5.78 30.28 10.00
N ASP A 82 -4.87 29.32 10.15
CA ASP A 82 -4.66 28.26 9.15
C ASP A 82 -5.92 27.40 9.01
N VAL A 83 -6.55 27.01 10.12
CA VAL A 83 -7.79 26.21 10.12
C VAL A 83 -8.96 27.01 9.54
N ASP A 84 -9.07 28.29 9.86
CA ASP A 84 -10.10 29.17 9.27
C ASP A 84 -9.91 29.29 7.76
N THR A 85 -8.67 29.43 7.29
CA THR A 85 -8.35 29.47 5.85
C THR A 85 -8.76 28.17 5.16
N MET A 86 -8.46 27.00 5.76
CA MET A 86 -8.90 25.70 5.23
C MET A 86 -10.43 25.62 5.16
N ARG A 87 -11.13 26.09 6.21
CA ARG A 87 -12.59 26.11 6.27
C ARG A 87 -13.20 27.00 5.18
N GLU A 88 -12.66 28.21 5.01
CA GLU A 88 -13.11 29.15 3.97
C GLU A 88 -12.87 28.61 2.56
N ALA A 89 -11.74 27.94 2.31
CA ALA A 89 -11.48 27.27 1.06
C ALA A 89 -12.50 26.16 0.76
N ILE A 90 -12.81 25.32 1.75
CA ILE A 90 -13.84 24.28 1.62
C ILE A 90 -15.22 24.90 1.33
N ASP A 91 -15.60 25.94 2.05
CA ASP A 91 -16.88 26.62 1.87
C ASP A 91 -17.00 27.26 0.47
N PHE A 92 -15.92 27.89 0.00
CA PHE A 92 -15.83 28.48 -1.34
C PHE A 92 -15.95 27.44 -2.46
N ILE A 93 -15.25 26.30 -2.33
CA ILE A 93 -15.22 25.26 -3.37
C ILE A 93 -16.55 24.50 -3.44
N TYR A 94 -17.17 24.21 -2.30
CA TYR A 94 -18.32 23.30 -2.21
C TYR A 94 -19.65 23.97 -1.83
N ASP A 95 -19.70 25.30 -1.74
CA ASP A 95 -20.92 26.12 -1.56
C ASP A 95 -21.75 25.68 -0.34
N SER A 96 -21.10 25.62 0.83
CA SER A 96 -21.70 25.26 2.13
C SER A 96 -22.41 23.90 2.22
N LYS A 97 -22.18 22.97 1.27
CA LYS A 97 -22.76 21.61 1.32
C LYS A 97 -22.07 20.69 2.32
N ILE A 98 -20.88 21.07 2.77
CA ILE A 98 -20.07 20.29 3.68
C ILE A 98 -20.47 20.61 5.11
N VAL A 99 -20.79 19.58 5.90
CA VAL A 99 -21.19 19.73 7.30
C VAL A 99 -20.03 19.54 8.27
N GLU A 100 -19.07 18.70 7.92
CA GLU A 100 -17.89 18.38 8.71
C GLU A 100 -16.73 18.05 7.76
N ALA A 101 -15.53 18.50 8.10
CA ALA A 101 -14.32 18.21 7.32
C ALA A 101 -13.29 17.50 8.18
N HIS A 102 -12.71 16.41 7.66
CA HIS A 102 -11.58 15.72 8.27
C HIS A 102 -10.35 15.85 7.37
N ILE A 103 -9.38 16.64 7.80
CA ILE A 103 -8.13 16.86 7.08
C ILE A 103 -7.05 16.01 7.74
N TYR A 104 -6.28 15.27 6.96
CA TYR A 104 -5.31 14.29 7.45
C TYR A 104 -3.90 14.66 7.04
N GLY A 105 -2.95 14.36 7.93
CA GLY A 105 -1.55 14.68 7.72
C GLY A 105 -0.60 13.82 8.52
N GLU A 106 0.67 14.20 8.46
CA GLU A 106 1.77 13.58 9.19
C GLU A 106 2.49 14.65 10.02
N LEU A 107 2.59 14.42 11.34
CA LEU A 107 3.55 15.11 12.20
C LEU A 107 4.88 14.38 12.08
N TYR A 108 5.94 15.07 11.70
CA TYR A 108 7.26 14.48 11.44
C TYR A 108 8.41 15.35 11.97
N GLY A 109 9.63 14.83 11.88
CA GLY A 109 10.85 15.50 12.36
C GLY A 109 11.37 14.91 13.68
N ASP A 110 12.04 15.75 14.46
CA ASP A 110 12.85 15.36 15.61
C ASP A 110 12.08 14.49 16.61
N LYS A 111 12.63 13.30 16.87
CA LYS A 111 12.15 12.35 17.89
C LYS A 111 10.72 11.85 17.66
N ILE A 112 10.21 11.93 16.43
CA ILE A 112 8.92 11.33 16.06
C ILE A 112 9.11 9.90 15.57
N GLN A 113 9.93 9.69 14.55
CA GLN A 113 10.26 8.38 13.97
C GLN A 113 11.73 8.29 13.58
N ARG A 114 12.09 7.25 12.81
CA ARG A 114 13.46 6.91 12.43
C ARG A 114 14.04 7.83 11.35
N SER A 115 13.20 8.46 10.55
CA SER A 115 13.65 9.33 9.46
C SER A 115 14.35 10.57 9.97
N ASN A 116 15.60 10.74 9.53
CA ASN A 116 16.39 11.95 9.77
C ASN A 116 16.04 13.00 8.71
N TYR A 117 14.85 13.57 8.83
CA TYR A 117 14.43 14.68 7.96
C TYR A 117 15.26 15.93 8.23
N ASP A 118 15.53 16.71 7.17
CA ASP A 118 16.24 17.99 7.19
C ASP A 118 15.34 19.13 7.70
N VAL A 119 14.64 18.88 8.82
CA VAL A 119 13.78 19.86 9.50
C VAL A 119 14.33 20.13 10.89
N LYS A 120 14.35 21.41 11.29
CA LYS A 120 14.70 21.77 12.67
C LYS A 120 13.47 21.62 13.56
N GLY A 121 13.50 20.69 14.51
CA GLY A 121 12.35 20.43 15.38
C GLY A 121 11.32 19.54 14.70
N LYS A 122 10.04 19.89 14.83
CA LYS A 122 8.92 19.13 14.26
C LYS A 122 8.19 19.98 13.23
N ALA A 123 7.60 19.32 12.26
CA ALA A 123 6.76 19.95 11.25
C ALA A 123 5.54 19.08 10.94
N VAL A 124 4.58 19.66 10.23
CA VAL A 124 3.39 18.98 9.74
C VAL A 124 3.32 19.13 8.23
N VAL A 125 2.86 18.06 7.58
CA VAL A 125 2.33 18.11 6.21
C VAL A 125 0.94 17.50 6.19
N LEU A 126 0.05 18.05 5.38
CA LEU A 126 -1.31 17.58 5.15
C LEU A 126 -1.36 16.89 3.79
N TYR A 127 -2.01 15.74 3.73
CA TYR A 127 -1.98 14.90 2.54
C TYR A 127 -3.35 14.45 2.05
N ASP A 128 -4.40 14.49 2.87
CA ASP A 128 -5.75 14.09 2.44
C ASP A 128 -6.82 14.92 3.13
N ALA A 129 -8.03 14.85 2.58
CA ALA A 129 -9.23 15.28 3.26
C ALA A 129 -10.40 14.33 2.96
N ILE A 130 -11.29 14.18 3.93
CA ILE A 130 -12.61 13.57 3.77
C ILE A 130 -13.63 14.58 4.26
N LEU A 131 -14.48 15.02 3.34
CA LEU A 131 -15.53 16.00 3.58
C LEU A 131 -16.86 15.26 3.69
N ILE A 132 -17.66 15.57 4.72
CA ILE A 132 -18.99 15.01 4.89
C ILE A 132 -19.97 15.90 4.14
N VAL A 133 -20.57 15.35 3.09
CA VAL A 133 -21.65 15.98 2.32
C VAL A 133 -22.89 15.09 2.43
N GLU A 134 -23.94 15.61 3.05
CA GLU A 134 -25.12 14.83 3.43
C GLU A 134 -24.71 13.57 4.25
N ASP A 135 -24.96 12.37 3.73
CA ASP A 135 -24.59 11.08 4.36
C ASP A 135 -23.42 10.38 3.61
N LYS A 136 -22.65 11.13 2.82
CA LYS A 136 -21.55 10.61 1.99
C LYS A 136 -20.22 11.22 2.35
N PHE A 137 -19.16 10.51 1.97
CA PHE A 137 -17.78 10.95 2.12
C PHE A 137 -17.22 11.39 0.77
N LEU A 138 -16.83 12.65 0.68
CA LEU A 138 -16.16 13.21 -0.48
C LEU A 138 -14.67 13.33 -0.18
N GLN A 139 -13.84 12.64 -0.97
CA GLN A 139 -12.42 12.91 -1.06
C GLN A 139 -12.20 13.96 -2.16
N PRO A 140 -11.63 15.14 -1.84
CA PRO A 140 -11.33 16.17 -2.83
C PRO A 140 -10.38 15.67 -3.93
N ASP A 141 -10.41 16.35 -5.08
CA ASP A 141 -9.41 16.13 -6.11
C ASP A 141 -8.06 16.79 -5.73
N LEU A 142 -7.01 16.60 -6.54
CA LEU A 142 -5.69 17.15 -6.22
C LEU A 142 -5.71 18.68 -6.07
N TYR A 143 -6.41 19.38 -6.96
CA TYR A 143 -6.40 20.85 -6.98
C TYR A 143 -7.25 21.42 -5.85
N ASP A 144 -8.40 20.80 -5.59
CA ASP A 144 -9.23 21.16 -4.44
C ASP A 144 -8.45 20.93 -3.15
N LEU A 145 -7.78 19.78 -2.99
CA LEU A 145 -6.97 19.51 -1.82
C LEU A 145 -5.84 20.54 -1.66
N GLN A 146 -5.12 20.85 -2.74
CA GLN A 146 -4.07 21.88 -2.75
C GLN A 146 -4.61 23.24 -2.34
N ALA A 147 -5.78 23.64 -2.81
CA ALA A 147 -6.42 24.89 -2.41
C ALA A 147 -6.84 24.87 -0.93
N ILE A 148 -7.31 23.73 -0.43
CA ILE A 148 -7.74 23.57 0.97
C ILE A 148 -6.56 23.66 1.92
N VAL A 149 -5.51 22.86 1.71
CA VAL A 149 -4.39 22.74 2.67
C VAL A 149 -3.24 23.69 2.39
N ASN A 150 -3.21 24.31 1.21
CA ASN A 150 -2.26 25.33 0.78
C ASN A 150 -0.80 24.97 1.12
N ASP A 151 -0.11 25.80 1.91
CA ASP A 151 1.30 25.67 2.27
C ASP A 151 1.63 24.39 3.06
N PHE A 152 0.61 23.71 3.59
CA PHE A 152 0.79 22.44 4.29
C PHE A 152 0.79 21.22 3.37
N MET A 153 0.50 21.37 2.07
CA MET A 153 0.40 20.24 1.15
C MET A 153 1.68 19.40 1.15
N VAL A 154 1.52 18.09 1.29
CA VAL A 154 2.61 17.14 1.10
C VAL A 154 3.14 17.23 -0.34
N GLU A 155 4.46 17.09 -0.49
CA GLU A 155 5.08 17.26 -1.80
C GLU A 155 4.63 16.18 -2.80
N THR A 156 4.24 16.65 -3.99
CA THR A 156 3.94 15.80 -5.15
C THR A 156 5.24 15.40 -5.85
N VAL A 157 5.43 14.11 -6.11
CA VAL A 157 6.70 13.59 -6.65
C VAL A 157 6.69 13.49 -8.18
N SER A 158 5.52 13.53 -8.81
CA SER A 158 5.37 13.42 -10.26
C SER A 158 4.05 14.00 -10.74
N GLU A 159 3.99 14.30 -12.03
CA GLU A 159 2.73 14.55 -12.73
C GLU A 159 1.76 13.36 -12.58
N PRO A 160 0.43 13.59 -12.65
CA PRO A 160 -0.55 12.53 -12.63
C PRO A 160 -0.36 11.52 -13.77
N GLN A 161 -0.43 10.23 -13.45
CA GLN A 161 -0.21 9.12 -14.38
C GLN A 161 -1.17 7.96 -14.10
N PRO A 162 -1.44 7.07 -15.06
CA PRO A 162 -2.17 5.84 -14.80
C PRO A 162 -1.52 5.04 -13.67
N LEU A 163 -2.32 4.48 -12.76
CA LEU A 163 -1.84 3.66 -11.63
C LEU A 163 -0.87 2.56 -12.09
N GLY A 164 -1.16 1.90 -13.21
CA GLY A 164 -0.31 0.86 -13.77
C GLY A 164 1.11 1.33 -14.12
N GLU A 165 1.29 2.62 -14.47
CA GLU A 165 2.61 3.21 -14.69
C GLU A 165 3.30 3.57 -13.38
N LEU A 166 2.56 4.15 -12.42
CA LEU A 166 3.09 4.45 -11.08
C LEU A 166 3.60 3.19 -10.37
N LEU A 167 2.91 2.05 -10.50
CA LEU A 167 3.30 0.77 -9.91
C LEU A 167 4.59 0.18 -10.49
N LYS A 168 5.01 0.61 -11.69
CA LYS A 168 6.28 0.20 -12.30
C LYS A 168 7.47 1.01 -11.78
N GLN A 169 7.20 2.15 -11.16
CA GLN A 169 8.25 3.03 -10.63
C GLN A 169 8.82 2.47 -9.34
N THR A 170 10.12 2.61 -9.14
CA THR A 170 10.77 2.34 -7.86
C THR A 170 10.79 3.62 -7.04
N PRO A 171 10.19 3.67 -5.84
CA PRO A 171 10.31 4.82 -4.95
C PRO A 171 11.77 5.16 -4.66
N SER A 172 12.11 6.44 -4.69
CA SER A 172 13.45 6.92 -4.28
C SER A 172 13.75 6.50 -2.84
N GLU A 173 14.99 6.10 -2.56
CA GLU A 173 15.41 5.88 -1.17
C GLU A 173 15.64 7.18 -0.40
N LYS A 174 15.80 8.31 -1.10
CA LYS A 174 16.02 9.63 -0.52
C LYS A 174 14.72 10.42 -0.48
N SER A 175 14.39 10.95 0.68
CA SER A 175 13.23 11.81 0.89
C SER A 175 13.43 13.22 0.31
N LEU A 176 12.35 13.85 -0.14
CA LEU A 176 12.32 15.28 -0.47
C LEU A 176 12.52 16.16 0.76
N TYR A 177 12.16 15.65 1.94
CA TYR A 177 12.35 16.31 3.23
C TYR A 177 13.69 15.98 3.88
N GLY A 178 14.63 15.32 3.17
CA GLY A 178 15.92 14.89 3.73
C GLY A 178 15.89 13.52 4.40
N GLY A 179 17.03 12.83 4.46
CA GLY A 179 17.09 11.48 5.02
C GLY A 179 16.46 10.39 4.13
N ILE A 180 15.89 9.36 4.76
CA ILE A 180 15.39 8.15 4.09
C ILE A 180 13.91 8.31 3.78
N SER A 181 13.50 8.02 2.55
CA SER A 181 12.08 8.00 2.19
C SER A 181 11.42 6.68 2.60
N GLU A 182 10.22 6.78 3.20
CA GLU A 182 9.40 5.59 3.42
C GLU A 182 8.84 5.05 2.10
N GLY A 183 8.59 5.94 1.12
CA GLY A 183 8.11 5.60 -0.21
C GLY A 183 7.08 6.61 -0.72
N LEU A 184 6.08 6.13 -1.45
CA LEU A 184 5.07 6.95 -2.12
C LEU A 184 3.65 6.57 -1.72
N VAL A 185 2.73 7.51 -1.88
CA VAL A 185 1.28 7.30 -1.82
C VAL A 185 0.66 7.74 -3.14
N TYR A 186 -0.20 6.89 -3.73
CA TYR A 186 -0.92 7.16 -4.97
C TYR A 186 -2.41 7.37 -4.67
N LYS A 187 -2.95 8.50 -5.13
CA LYS A 187 -4.32 8.93 -4.86
C LYS A 187 -5.05 9.30 -6.16
N PRO A 188 -6.37 9.12 -6.24
CA PRO A 188 -7.14 9.49 -7.43
C PRO A 188 -6.92 10.96 -7.78
N PHE A 189 -6.62 11.26 -9.04
CA PHE A 189 -6.45 12.66 -9.48
C PHE A 189 -7.77 13.44 -9.45
N LYS A 190 -8.90 12.73 -9.57
CA LYS A 190 -10.25 13.28 -9.50
C LYS A 190 -10.90 12.94 -8.17
N ALA A 191 -11.83 13.81 -7.76
CA ALA A 191 -12.58 13.64 -6.53
C ALA A 191 -13.30 12.29 -6.52
N SER A 192 -13.35 11.67 -5.35
CA SER A 192 -13.99 10.38 -5.15
C SER A 192 -15.10 10.51 -4.12
N LEU A 193 -16.28 9.97 -4.45
CA LEU A 193 -17.43 9.95 -3.56
C LEU A 193 -17.64 8.51 -3.07
N TYR A 194 -17.76 8.35 -1.76
CA TYR A 194 -17.95 7.06 -1.10
C TYR A 194 -19.24 7.09 -0.29
N ASP A 195 -20.00 5.99 -0.34
CA ASP A 195 -21.07 5.80 0.64
C ASP A 195 -20.48 5.52 2.03
N SER A 196 -21.27 5.77 3.08
CA SER A 196 -20.76 5.75 4.45
C SER A 196 -20.16 4.41 4.91
N ASN A 197 -20.55 3.32 4.27
CA ASN A 197 -20.04 1.96 4.47
C ASN A 197 -18.84 1.59 3.57
N GLU A 198 -18.46 2.44 2.61
CA GLU A 198 -17.48 2.11 1.57
C GLU A 198 -16.07 2.65 1.81
N LEU A 199 -15.83 3.39 2.90
CA LEU A 199 -14.46 3.82 3.27
C LEU A 199 -13.50 2.63 3.50
N GLU A 200 -14.02 1.41 3.67
CA GLU A 200 -13.19 0.19 3.70
C GLU A 200 -12.54 -0.13 2.34
N HIS A 201 -13.09 0.40 1.24
CA HIS A 201 -12.62 0.28 -0.14
C HIS A 201 -11.90 1.53 -0.64
N TYR A 202 -11.40 2.37 0.28
CA TYR A 202 -10.68 3.60 -0.05
C TYR A 202 -9.59 3.39 -1.11
N ARG A 203 -9.70 4.12 -2.23
CA ARG A 203 -8.91 3.92 -3.45
C ARG A 203 -7.54 4.60 -3.38
N VAL A 204 -6.79 4.36 -2.31
CA VAL A 204 -5.45 4.93 -2.13
C VAL A 204 -4.42 3.82 -1.92
N VAL A 205 -3.31 3.93 -2.64
CA VAL A 205 -2.24 2.93 -2.66
C VAL A 205 -0.98 3.46 -1.97
N LYS A 206 -0.30 2.63 -1.18
CA LYS A 206 1.02 2.91 -0.61
C LYS A 206 2.09 2.02 -1.25
N HIS A 207 3.17 2.65 -1.71
CA HIS A 207 4.32 1.98 -2.31
C HIS A 207 5.58 2.31 -1.51
N LYS A 208 5.92 1.46 -0.53
CA LYS A 208 7.07 1.69 0.34
C LYS A 208 8.38 1.23 -0.29
N THR A 209 9.49 1.86 0.09
CA THR A 209 10.86 1.41 -0.22
C THR A 209 11.15 0.09 0.50
N ASP A 210 12.09 -0.71 -0.03
CA ASP A 210 12.46 -2.02 0.53
C ASP A 210 12.88 -1.95 2.00
N LYS A 211 13.53 -0.85 2.40
CA LYS A 211 13.95 -0.59 3.79
C LYS A 211 12.78 -0.47 4.77
N TYR A 212 11.60 -0.07 4.27
CA TYR A 212 10.38 0.20 5.05
C TYR A 212 9.25 -0.80 4.80
N LEU A 213 9.48 -1.82 3.98
CA LEU A 213 8.52 -2.91 3.82
C LEU A 213 8.36 -3.67 5.13
N GLU A 214 7.12 -3.68 5.64
CA GLU A 214 6.69 -4.44 6.82
C GLU A 214 6.92 -5.96 6.64
N VAL A 215 7.10 -6.40 5.40
CA VAL A 215 7.44 -7.77 5.01
C VAL A 215 8.84 -7.76 4.38
N ARG A 216 9.89 -8.04 5.16
CA ARG A 216 11.29 -8.19 4.67
C ARG A 216 11.49 -9.40 3.75
N HIS A 217 10.49 -10.28 3.69
CA HIS A 217 10.40 -11.41 2.77
C HIS A 217 9.18 -11.21 1.89
N VAL A 218 9.24 -10.22 0.99
CA VAL A 218 8.36 -10.27 -0.18
C VAL A 218 8.65 -11.63 -0.84
N PRO A 219 7.68 -12.55 -0.95
CA PRO A 219 7.85 -13.70 -1.84
C PRO A 219 8.24 -13.09 -3.18
N LYS A 220 9.41 -13.49 -3.73
CA LYS A 220 9.85 -13.08 -5.07
C LYS A 220 8.62 -13.01 -5.96
N LYS A 221 8.38 -11.83 -6.57
CA LYS A 221 7.30 -11.52 -7.51
C LYS A 221 6.59 -12.81 -7.91
N HIS A 222 5.34 -12.99 -7.49
CA HIS A 222 4.45 -13.62 -8.45
C HIS A 222 4.48 -12.68 -9.63
N SER A 223 5.28 -13.07 -10.63
CA SER A 223 4.99 -12.71 -12.00
C SER A 223 3.48 -12.84 -12.17
N GLN A 224 2.92 -12.01 -13.04
CA GLN A 224 1.63 -12.24 -13.67
C GLN A 224 1.36 -13.75 -13.80
N PRO A 225 0.11 -14.24 -13.77
CA PRO A 225 -0.16 -15.61 -14.21
C PRO A 225 0.56 -15.80 -15.54
N HIS A 226 1.72 -16.44 -15.48
CA HIS A 226 2.60 -16.58 -16.62
C HIS A 226 1.84 -17.64 -17.38
N GLU A 227 1.23 -17.27 -18.51
CA GLU A 227 0.83 -18.28 -19.46
C GLU A 227 2.05 -19.17 -19.63
N LEU A 228 1.95 -20.41 -19.18
CA LEU A 228 3.07 -21.34 -19.19
C LEU A 228 3.63 -21.31 -20.60
N SER A 229 4.96 -21.19 -20.72
CA SER A 229 5.56 -21.32 -22.04
C SER A 229 5.13 -22.65 -22.67
N ALA A 230 5.09 -22.74 -24.00
CA ALA A 230 4.74 -24.00 -24.66
C ALA A 230 5.62 -25.17 -24.16
N LEU A 231 6.88 -24.88 -23.82
CA LEU A 231 7.80 -25.82 -23.18
C LEU A 231 7.37 -26.18 -21.75
N ALA A 232 6.91 -25.23 -20.94
CA ALA A 232 6.41 -25.53 -19.60
C ALA A 232 5.14 -26.39 -19.62
N ILE A 233 4.21 -26.13 -20.54
CA ILE A 233 3.02 -26.98 -20.74
C ILE A 233 3.45 -28.41 -21.11
N ASP A 234 4.46 -28.53 -21.97
CA ASP A 234 4.96 -29.83 -22.41
C ASP A 234 5.70 -30.59 -21.30
N VAL A 235 6.50 -29.89 -20.49
CA VAL A 235 7.24 -30.48 -19.35
C VAL A 235 6.32 -30.81 -18.18
N GLU A 236 5.21 -30.07 -18.00
CA GLU A 236 4.25 -30.28 -16.91
C GLU A 236 3.73 -31.72 -16.83
N ARG A 237 3.61 -32.43 -17.98
CA ARG A 237 3.16 -33.84 -18.02
C ARG A 237 4.07 -34.80 -17.23
N TYR A 238 5.32 -34.41 -16.98
CA TYR A 238 6.26 -35.20 -16.19
C TYR A 238 6.13 -34.93 -14.67
N VAL A 239 5.37 -33.91 -14.26
CA VAL A 239 5.11 -33.59 -12.84
C VAL A 239 3.99 -34.49 -12.31
N THR A 240 4.35 -35.63 -11.72
CA THR A 240 3.39 -36.66 -11.27
C THR A 240 3.71 -37.20 -9.88
N ASP A 241 2.69 -37.71 -9.19
CA ASP A 241 2.83 -38.37 -7.88
C ASP A 241 3.79 -39.56 -7.93
N ASN A 242 3.71 -40.37 -9.00
CA ASN A 242 4.61 -41.50 -9.24
C ASN A 242 6.08 -41.08 -9.23
N ARG A 243 6.39 -39.88 -9.73
CA ARG A 243 7.76 -39.37 -9.74
C ARG A 243 8.24 -39.02 -8.33
N VAL A 244 7.37 -38.46 -7.50
CA VAL A 244 7.68 -38.22 -6.08
C VAL A 244 7.91 -39.54 -5.35
N MET A 245 7.09 -40.56 -5.63
CA MET A 245 7.24 -41.90 -5.06
C MET A 245 8.54 -42.58 -5.49
N ASN A 246 8.90 -42.49 -6.77
CA ASN A 246 10.16 -43.03 -7.30
C ASN A 246 11.37 -42.34 -6.66
N VAL A 247 11.34 -41.02 -6.50
CA VAL A 247 12.41 -40.30 -5.81
C VAL A 247 12.52 -40.73 -4.35
N SER A 248 11.39 -40.90 -3.66
CA SER A 248 11.40 -41.37 -2.28
C SER A 248 11.96 -42.80 -2.14
N SER A 249 11.65 -43.70 -3.08
CA SER A 249 12.16 -45.08 -3.04
C SER A 249 13.69 -45.18 -3.17
N HIS A 250 14.36 -44.09 -3.57
CA HIS A 250 15.82 -43.99 -3.63
C HIS A 250 16.46 -43.45 -2.34
N GLY A 251 15.71 -43.40 -1.23
CA GLY A 251 16.24 -43.18 0.11
C GLY A 251 15.92 -41.82 0.74
N ILE A 252 15.02 -41.03 0.14
CA ILE A 252 14.53 -39.78 0.72
C ILE A 252 13.16 -40.01 1.34
N GLU A 253 13.02 -39.88 2.65
CA GLU A 253 11.73 -40.09 3.33
C GLU A 253 10.73 -38.98 2.98
N LEU A 254 9.46 -39.37 2.73
CA LEU A 254 8.32 -38.47 2.51
C LEU A 254 7.90 -37.79 3.83
N ASP A 255 8.66 -36.77 4.22
CA ASP A 255 8.39 -35.91 5.37
C ASP A 255 8.61 -34.45 4.95
N PHE A 256 7.79 -33.54 5.50
CA PHE A 256 7.96 -32.10 5.32
C PHE A 256 9.35 -31.59 5.73
N LYS A 257 10.04 -32.25 6.66
CA LYS A 257 11.43 -31.96 7.04
C LYS A 257 12.40 -32.15 5.87
N ASN A 258 12.12 -33.09 4.98
CA ASN A 258 12.95 -33.41 3.82
C ASN A 258 12.44 -32.72 2.54
N PHE A 259 11.47 -31.80 2.64
CA PHE A 259 10.81 -31.19 1.48
C PHE A 259 11.79 -30.52 0.51
N GLY A 260 12.82 -29.85 1.03
CA GLY A 260 13.83 -29.21 0.20
C GLY A 260 14.64 -30.22 -0.62
N GLU A 261 15.01 -31.35 -0.01
CA GLU A 261 15.75 -32.44 -0.65
C GLU A 261 14.87 -33.19 -1.66
N LEU A 262 13.62 -33.51 -1.28
CA LEU A 262 12.60 -34.08 -2.18
C LEU A 262 12.36 -33.19 -3.39
N SER A 263 12.15 -31.88 -3.19
CA SER A 263 11.92 -30.94 -4.30
C SER A 263 13.10 -30.88 -5.25
N LYS A 264 14.34 -30.89 -4.73
CA LYS A 264 15.56 -30.89 -5.55
C LYS A 264 15.67 -32.19 -6.36
N ALA A 265 15.45 -33.34 -5.72
CA ALA A 265 15.56 -34.63 -6.38
C ALA A 265 14.45 -34.85 -7.42
N VAL A 266 13.20 -34.47 -7.13
CA VAL A 266 12.08 -34.53 -8.09
C VAL A 266 12.33 -33.64 -9.29
N LYS A 267 12.80 -32.40 -9.11
CA LYS A 267 13.15 -31.52 -10.24
C LYS A 267 14.26 -32.10 -11.10
N ALA A 268 15.31 -32.63 -10.48
CA ALA A 268 16.42 -33.25 -11.20
C ALA A 268 15.95 -34.47 -12.01
N ASP A 269 15.05 -35.27 -11.44
CA ASP A 269 14.47 -36.43 -12.11
C ASP A 269 13.57 -36.03 -13.30
N ILE A 270 12.71 -35.00 -13.13
CA ILE A 270 11.91 -34.41 -14.22
C ILE A 270 12.79 -33.93 -15.38
N ILE A 271 13.82 -33.12 -15.06
CA ILE A 271 14.73 -32.57 -16.07
C ILE A 271 15.45 -33.70 -16.81
N LYS A 272 15.98 -34.67 -16.06
CA LYS A 272 16.73 -35.80 -16.63
C LYS A 272 15.87 -36.64 -17.58
N GLU A 273 14.63 -36.91 -17.19
CA GLU A 273 13.71 -37.71 -18.00
C GLU A 273 13.26 -36.96 -19.24
N TYR A 274 12.83 -35.70 -19.10
CA TYR A 274 12.41 -34.88 -20.23
C TYR A 274 13.53 -34.68 -21.26
N VAL A 275 14.75 -34.36 -20.81
CA VAL A 275 15.92 -34.19 -21.69
C VAL A 275 16.26 -35.49 -22.42
N ARG A 276 16.10 -36.64 -21.77
CA ARG A 276 16.34 -37.96 -22.38
C ARG A 276 15.28 -38.30 -23.42
N ASP A 277 14.01 -38.05 -23.11
CA ASP A 277 12.89 -38.53 -23.92
C ASP A 277 12.62 -37.60 -25.12
N GLU A 278 12.80 -36.28 -24.95
CA GLU A 278 12.52 -35.27 -25.99
C GLU A 278 13.79 -34.72 -26.67
N GLY A 279 14.98 -35.03 -26.17
CA GLY A 279 16.26 -34.58 -26.74
C GLY A 279 16.51 -33.07 -26.65
N VAL A 280 15.76 -32.36 -25.80
CA VAL A 280 15.89 -30.91 -25.58
C VAL A 280 17.08 -30.62 -24.67
N SER A 281 17.83 -29.54 -24.93
CA SER A 281 18.97 -29.14 -24.10
C SER A 281 18.56 -28.87 -22.65
N GLN A 282 19.30 -29.43 -21.70
CA GLN A 282 19.09 -29.21 -20.26
C GLN A 282 19.07 -27.71 -19.90
N GLU A 283 19.91 -26.89 -20.54
CA GLU A 283 20.00 -25.44 -20.28
C GLU A 283 18.69 -24.69 -20.58
N LEU A 284 17.84 -25.25 -21.46
CA LEU A 284 16.52 -24.70 -21.78
C LEU A 284 15.44 -25.19 -20.82
N VAL A 285 15.54 -26.45 -20.36
CA VAL A 285 14.53 -27.10 -19.52
C VAL A 285 14.68 -26.70 -18.04
N GLU A 286 15.92 -26.56 -17.57
CA GLU A 286 16.21 -26.29 -16.16
C GLU A 286 15.62 -24.95 -15.65
N PRO A 287 15.67 -23.83 -16.40
CA PRO A 287 15.00 -22.60 -16.02
C PRO A 287 13.47 -22.76 -15.92
N VAL A 288 12.86 -23.52 -16.84
CA VAL A 288 11.41 -23.76 -16.89
C VAL A 288 10.96 -24.55 -15.66
N VAL A 289 11.61 -25.66 -15.35
CA VAL A 289 11.31 -26.49 -14.17
C VAL A 289 11.50 -25.70 -12.87
N ASN A 290 12.55 -24.88 -12.81
CA ASN A 290 12.89 -24.14 -11.60
C ASN A 290 12.06 -22.87 -11.37
N LYS A 291 11.55 -22.23 -12.43
CA LYS A 291 10.83 -20.95 -12.34
C LYS A 291 9.33 -21.10 -12.61
N GLU A 292 8.96 -21.74 -13.71
CA GLU A 292 7.56 -21.84 -14.15
C GLU A 292 6.83 -22.99 -13.43
N LEU A 293 7.43 -24.18 -13.36
CA LEU A 293 6.77 -25.38 -12.80
C LEU A 293 6.97 -25.58 -11.29
N ASN A 294 7.76 -24.73 -10.64
CA ASN A 294 8.12 -24.90 -9.22
C ASN A 294 6.89 -25.00 -8.31
N LYS A 295 5.81 -24.26 -8.62
CA LYS A 295 4.57 -24.28 -7.86
C LYS A 295 3.83 -25.61 -8.02
N GLN A 296 3.62 -26.11 -9.24
CA GLN A 296 2.96 -27.41 -9.47
C GLN A 296 3.74 -28.55 -8.82
N ILE A 297 5.06 -28.59 -8.99
CA ILE A 297 5.93 -29.60 -8.37
C ILE A 297 5.80 -29.57 -6.85
N SER A 298 5.81 -28.37 -6.26
CA SER A 298 5.63 -28.23 -4.81
C SER A 298 4.24 -28.69 -4.34
N THR A 299 3.19 -28.43 -5.13
CA THR A 299 1.83 -28.89 -4.81
C THR A 299 1.74 -30.41 -4.83
N VAL A 300 2.28 -31.05 -5.86
CA VAL A 300 2.30 -32.51 -6.00
C VAL A 300 3.06 -33.17 -4.84
N ILE A 301 4.24 -32.67 -4.48
CA ILE A 301 5.01 -33.20 -3.33
C ILE A 301 4.22 -33.07 -2.02
N ARG A 302 3.54 -31.94 -1.78
CA ARG A 302 2.72 -31.77 -0.57
C ARG A 302 1.52 -32.71 -0.55
N GLY A 303 0.88 -32.95 -1.70
CA GLY A 303 -0.21 -33.92 -1.84
C GLY A 303 0.25 -35.31 -1.42
N VAL A 304 1.33 -35.80 -2.02
CA VAL A 304 1.89 -37.12 -1.73
C VAL A 304 2.32 -37.29 -0.27
N ILE A 305 2.85 -36.24 0.37
CA ILE A 305 3.19 -36.29 1.81
C ILE A 305 1.93 -36.34 2.68
N ASN A 306 0.87 -35.60 2.33
CA ASN A 306 -0.36 -35.51 3.11
C ASN A 306 -1.28 -36.74 2.96
N ASP A 307 -1.20 -37.44 1.82
CA ASP A 307 -2.00 -38.63 1.54
C ASP A 307 -1.42 -39.92 2.17
N ARG A 308 -0.43 -39.76 3.06
CA ARG A 308 0.33 -40.83 3.74
C ARG A 308 -0.01 -40.90 5.23
#